data_AF-A0A815SJ95-F1
#
_entry.id   AF-A0A815SJ95-F1
#
_cell.length_a   1.000
_cell.length_b   1.000
_cell.length_c   1.000
_cell.angle_alpha   90.00
_cell.angle_beta   90.00
_cell.angle_gamma   90.00
#
_symmetry.space_group_name_H-M   'P 1'
#
loop_
_entity.id
_entity.type
_entity.pdbx_description
1 polymer ?
#
loop_
_entity_poly.entity_id
_entity_poly.type
_entity_poly.pdbx_seq_one_letter_code
_entity_poly.pdbx_strand_id
1 'polypeptide(L)'
;MSNNTWILTEKLRTLITQINFTRNGEVLFKTTSFAGYIGVLTGLKPNVFSISVNSRTSFHDGYEGQDHVTFESLFNVLSSRPMLNALTIYSTLMELSTGRYETYWQRCRNEDAP
;
A
#
# COMPACT_ATOMS: atom_id res chain seq x y z
N MET A 1 -10.30 -11.62 26.75
CA MET A 1 -10.43 -12.50 25.57
C MET A 1 -9.43 -12.03 24.52
N SER A 2 -8.23 -12.64 24.43
CA SER A 2 -7.21 -12.21 23.45
C SER A 2 -7.44 -12.92 22.13
N ASN A 3 -7.93 -12.18 21.14
CA ASN A 3 -8.18 -12.70 19.80
C ASN A 3 -6.84 -12.81 19.06
N ASN A 4 -6.23 -14.00 19.09
CA ASN A 4 -4.87 -14.26 18.58
C ASN A 4 -4.72 -14.12 17.05
N THR A 5 -5.82 -13.88 16.33
CA THR A 5 -5.91 -13.92 14.87
C THR A 5 -5.16 -12.78 14.17
N TRP A 6 -4.95 -11.64 14.83
CA TRP A 6 -4.42 -10.41 14.20
C TRP A 6 -3.13 -9.85 14.81
N ILE A 7 -2.48 -10.61 15.70
CA ILE A 7 -1.27 -10.17 16.41
C ILE A 7 -0.16 -9.78 15.43
N LEU A 8 0.02 -10.55 14.36
CA LEU A 8 1.04 -10.26 13.34
C LEU A 8 0.72 -8.96 12.60
N THR A 9 -0.53 -8.77 12.19
CA THR A 9 -0.99 -7.57 11.49
C THR A 9 -0.74 -6.31 12.32
N GLU A 10 -1.08 -6.34 13.61
CA GLU A 10 -0.84 -5.20 14.52
C GLU A 10 0.65 -4.93 14.74
N LYS A 11 1.49 -5.98 14.82
CA LYS A 11 2.95 -5.82 14.90
C LYS A 11 3.52 -5.23 13.61
N LEU A 12 3.10 -5.74 12.44
CA LEU A 12 3.59 -5.28 11.15
C LEU A 12 3.19 -3.83 10.87
N ARG A 13 2.03 -3.38 11.35
CA ARG A 13 1.67 -1.95 11.31
C ARG A 13 2.82 -1.13 11.87
N THR A 14 3.26 -1.38 13.10
CA THR A 14 4.34 -0.59 13.74
C THR A 14 5.68 -0.56 12.99
N LEU A 15 5.88 -1.45 12.02
CA LEU A 15 7.10 -1.57 11.23
C LEU A 15 6.99 -0.94 9.84
N ILE A 16 5.86 -0.32 9.47
CA ILE A 16 5.72 0.32 8.15
C ILE A 16 6.72 1.47 8.05
N THR A 17 7.52 1.44 6.99
CA THR A 17 8.51 2.47 6.71
C THR A 17 8.40 2.90 5.26
N GLN A 18 8.39 4.21 5.03
CA GLN A 18 8.58 4.78 3.71
C GLN A 18 10.08 5.02 3.49
N ILE A 19 10.64 4.45 2.41
CA ILE A 19 12.08 4.44 2.16
C ILE A 19 12.35 5.17 0.85
N ASN A 20 13.18 6.21 0.92
CA ASN A 20 13.70 6.91 -0.25
C ASN A 20 15.10 6.39 -0.54
N PHE A 21 15.26 5.67 -1.64
CA PHE A 21 16.56 5.19 -2.07
C PHE A 21 17.23 6.23 -2.94
N THR A 22 18.37 6.73 -2.46
CA THR A 22 19.09 7.82 -3.11
C THR A 22 20.42 7.33 -3.69
N ARG A 23 20.83 7.95 -4.80
CA ARG A 23 22.17 7.81 -5.37
C ARG A 23 22.62 9.20 -5.77
N ASN A 24 23.82 9.60 -5.33
CA ASN A 24 24.38 10.92 -5.62
C ASN A 24 23.46 12.09 -5.18
N GLY A 25 22.69 11.91 -4.10
CA GLY A 25 21.76 12.94 -3.60
C GLY A 25 20.38 12.96 -4.28
N GLU A 26 20.18 12.22 -5.37
CA GLU A 26 18.90 12.13 -6.07
C GLU A 26 18.13 10.87 -5.67
N VAL A 27 16.81 10.99 -5.52
CA VAL A 27 15.92 9.87 -5.23
C VAL A 27 15.72 9.03 -6.50
N LEU A 28 16.19 7.80 -6.47
CA LEU A 28 16.03 6.85 -7.57
C LEU A 28 14.69 6.10 -7.52
N PHE A 29 14.24 5.75 -6.32
CA PHE A 29 12.99 5.03 -6.07
C PHE A 29 12.46 5.33 -4.66
N LYS A 30 11.13 5.40 -4.56
CA LYS A 30 10.38 5.54 -3.30
C LYS A 30 9.63 4.24 -3.06
N THR A 31 9.71 3.69 -1.85
CA THR A 31 9.03 2.43 -1.53
C THR A 31 8.37 2.49 -0.16
N THR A 32 7.42 1.58 0.02
CA THR A 32 6.82 1.28 1.32
C THR A 32 7.13 -0.18 1.61
N SER A 33 7.77 -0.41 2.75
CA SER A 33 8.17 -1.74 3.18
C SER A 33 8.04 -1.87 4.70
N PHE A 34 8.40 -3.04 5.22
CA PHE A 34 8.49 -3.28 6.65
C PHE A 34 9.95 -3.22 7.11
N ALA A 35 10.22 -2.58 8.23
CA ALA A 35 11.54 -2.58 8.84
C ALA A 35 12.04 -4.03 9.04
N GLY A 36 13.23 -4.34 8.50
CA GLY A 36 13.81 -5.68 8.50
C GLY A 36 13.53 -6.52 7.24
N TYR A 37 12.64 -6.08 6.35
CA TYR A 37 12.38 -6.73 5.05
C TYR A 37 13.12 -6.00 3.91
N ILE A 38 13.97 -6.75 3.20
CA ILE A 38 14.88 -6.21 2.16
C ILE A 38 14.16 -6.06 0.81
N GLY A 39 13.09 -6.83 0.57
CA GLY A 39 12.34 -6.80 -0.69
C GLY A 39 11.45 -5.56 -0.84
N VAL A 40 10.97 -5.34 -2.07
CA VAL A 40 10.02 -4.27 -2.41
C VAL A 40 8.74 -4.89 -2.94
N LEU A 41 7.64 -4.70 -2.20
CA LEU A 41 6.29 -5.09 -2.64
C LEU A 41 5.54 -3.92 -3.28
N THR A 42 5.84 -2.69 -2.86
CA THR A 42 5.22 -1.47 -3.36
C THR A 42 6.29 -0.41 -3.58
N GLY A 43 6.34 0.18 -4.77
CA GLY A 43 7.33 1.20 -5.08
C GLY A 43 7.07 1.98 -6.36
N LEU A 44 7.68 3.16 -6.40
CA LEU A 44 7.58 4.12 -7.49
C LEU A 44 8.98 4.57 -7.91
N LYS A 45 9.24 4.49 -9.22
CA LYS A 45 10.32 5.24 -9.87
C LYS A 45 9.69 6.44 -10.57
N PRO A 46 9.90 7.67 -10.06
CA PRO A 46 9.29 8.87 -10.64
C PRO A 46 9.55 8.96 -12.15
N ASN A 47 8.54 9.36 -12.91
CA ASN A 47 8.57 9.50 -14.38
C ASN A 47 8.89 8.24 -15.19
N VAL A 48 8.96 7.04 -14.57
CA VAL A 48 9.27 5.81 -15.31
C VAL A 48 8.20 4.74 -15.10
N PHE A 49 8.02 4.24 -13.87
CA PHE A 49 7.04 3.19 -13.58
C PHE A 49 6.69 3.11 -12.08
N SER A 50 5.55 2.48 -11.79
CA SER A 50 5.12 2.10 -10.44
C SER A 50 4.86 0.59 -10.39
N ILE A 51 5.15 -0.05 -9.27
CA ILE A 51 4.93 -1.49 -9.04
C ILE A 51 4.19 -1.68 -7.72
N SER A 52 3.19 -2.57 -7.75
CA SER A 52 2.55 -3.14 -6.57
C SER A 52 2.38 -4.64 -6.76
N VAL A 53 2.80 -5.43 -5.78
CA VAL A 53 2.73 -6.89 -5.82
C VAL A 53 1.58 -7.37 -4.96
N ASN A 54 0.59 -8.02 -5.56
CA ASN A 54 -0.46 -8.72 -4.85
C ASN A 54 -0.15 -10.21 -4.74
N SER A 55 -0.41 -10.83 -3.59
CA SER A 55 -0.29 -12.28 -3.46
C SER A 55 -1.41 -12.94 -4.27
N ARG A 56 -1.08 -14.03 -4.97
CA ARG A 56 -2.02 -14.67 -5.87
C ARG A 56 -1.97 -16.18 -5.76
N THR A 57 -3.13 -16.77 -5.50
CA THR A 57 -3.37 -18.20 -5.58
C THR A 57 -4.24 -18.49 -6.82
N SER A 58 -3.62 -18.50 -8.01
CA SER A 58 -4.18 -18.90 -9.33
C SER A 58 -5.26 -18.04 -10.03
N PHE A 59 -5.41 -18.27 -11.35
CA PHE A 59 -6.01 -17.53 -12.52
C PHE A 59 -7.50 -17.08 -12.43
N HIS A 60 -8.01 -15.99 -13.03
CA HIS A 60 -7.61 -14.84 -13.89
C HIS A 60 -8.78 -13.83 -13.81
N ASP A 61 -8.52 -12.52 -13.83
CA ASP A 61 -9.52 -11.53 -14.30
C ASP A 61 -8.77 -10.26 -14.74
N GLY A 62 -9.10 -9.80 -15.94
CA GLY A 62 -8.57 -8.57 -16.53
C GLY A 62 -9.51 -7.41 -16.21
N TYR A 63 -8.94 -6.32 -15.69
CA TYR A 63 -9.67 -5.07 -15.44
C TYR A 63 -9.11 -3.99 -16.35
N GLU A 64 -9.98 -3.35 -17.14
CA GLU A 64 -9.65 -2.17 -17.94
C GLU A 64 -9.75 -0.90 -17.09
N GLY A 65 -8.87 0.07 -17.35
CA GLY A 65 -8.78 1.32 -16.61
C GLY A 65 -9.92 2.29 -16.94
N GLN A 66 -10.32 3.09 -15.96
CA GLN A 66 -11.27 4.19 -16.16
C GLN A 66 -10.55 5.53 -16.37
N ASP A 67 -11.18 6.40 -17.16
CA ASP A 67 -10.74 7.80 -17.34
C ASP A 67 -11.33 8.71 -16.24
N HIS A 68 -10.53 9.68 -15.80
CA HIS A 68 -10.74 10.57 -14.63
C HIS A 68 -10.67 9.91 -13.25
N VAL A 69 -9.45 9.54 -12.86
CA VAL A 69 -9.13 9.04 -11.52
C VAL A 69 -8.32 10.11 -10.76
N THR A 70 -8.76 10.48 -9.55
CA THR A 70 -8.02 11.42 -8.67
C THR A 70 -7.45 10.70 -7.45
N PHE A 71 -6.48 11.33 -6.79
CA PHE A 71 -5.85 10.78 -5.58
C PHE A 71 -6.87 10.60 -4.44
N GLU A 72 -7.81 11.55 -4.30
CA GLU A 72 -8.87 11.50 -3.30
C GLU A 72 -9.90 10.41 -3.62
N SER A 73 -10.32 10.29 -4.89
CA SER A 73 -11.28 9.25 -5.27
C SER A 73 -10.68 7.86 -5.05
N LEU A 74 -9.38 7.66 -5.36
CA LEU A 74 -8.66 6.43 -5.07
C LEU A 74 -8.56 6.14 -3.57
N PHE A 75 -8.24 7.17 -2.76
CA PHE A 75 -8.19 7.01 -1.31
C PHE A 75 -9.54 6.57 -0.73
N ASN A 76 -10.63 7.17 -1.21
CA ASN A 76 -11.99 6.83 -0.77
C ASN A 76 -12.37 5.40 -1.15
N VAL A 77 -12.03 4.95 -2.37
CA VAL A 77 -12.24 3.55 -2.79
C VAL A 77 -11.46 2.60 -1.89
N LEU A 78 -10.17 2.88 -1.61
CA LEU A 78 -9.32 2.04 -0.75
C LEU A 78 -9.73 2.06 0.73
N SER A 79 -10.44 3.10 1.17
CA SER A 79 -10.93 3.25 2.54
C SER A 79 -12.37 2.74 2.73
N SER A 80 -13.04 2.32 1.66
CA SER A 80 -14.38 1.74 1.70
C SER A 80 -14.34 0.23 1.98
N ARG A 81 -15.40 -0.34 2.56
CA ARG A 81 -15.54 -1.80 2.65
C ARG A 81 -15.97 -2.38 1.30
N PRO A 82 -15.50 -3.59 0.92
CA PRO A 82 -14.66 -4.51 1.71
C PRO A 82 -13.15 -4.29 1.56
N MET A 83 -12.73 -3.27 0.78
CA MET A 83 -11.31 -3.00 0.45
C MET A 83 -10.48 -2.69 1.69
N LEU A 84 -11.01 -1.85 2.58
CA LEU A 84 -10.49 -1.67 3.93
C LEU A 84 -11.08 -2.74 4.84
N ASN A 85 -10.21 -3.59 5.40
CA ASN A 85 -10.60 -4.65 6.33
C ASN A 85 -9.56 -4.81 7.46
N ALA A 86 -9.82 -5.74 8.38
CA ALA A 86 -8.95 -5.97 9.55
C ALA A 86 -7.50 -6.33 9.20
N LEU A 87 -7.26 -6.93 8.03
CA LEU A 87 -5.95 -7.29 7.49
C LEU A 87 -5.23 -6.15 6.78
N THR A 88 -5.92 -5.06 6.44
CA THR A 88 -5.28 -3.92 5.79
C THR A 88 -4.28 -3.27 6.76
N ILE A 89 -3.01 -3.24 6.34
CA ILE A 89 -1.90 -2.67 7.12
C ILE A 89 -1.62 -1.23 6.67
N TYR A 90 -1.55 -1.00 5.36
CA TYR A 90 -1.37 0.33 4.77
C TYR A 90 -2.08 0.46 3.42
N SER A 91 -2.36 1.69 3.01
CA SER A 91 -2.72 2.04 1.63
C SER A 91 -1.65 2.96 1.06
N THR A 92 -1.19 2.68 -0.15
CA THR A 92 -0.22 3.52 -0.87
C THR A 92 -0.85 4.06 -2.15
N LEU A 93 -0.68 5.35 -2.37
CA LEU A 93 -1.09 6.02 -3.60
C LEU A 93 0.15 6.58 -4.30
N MET A 94 0.20 6.38 -5.61
CA MET A 94 1.38 6.63 -6.44
C MET A 94 0.97 7.42 -7.67
N GLU A 95 1.68 8.50 -7.95
CA GLU A 95 1.48 9.32 -9.15
C GLU A 95 2.82 9.49 -9.87
N LEU A 96 2.87 9.05 -11.13
CA LEU A 96 4.12 8.94 -11.89
C LEU A 96 4.65 10.29 -12.35
N SER A 97 3.77 11.13 -12.93
CA SER A 97 4.11 12.41 -13.55
C SER A 97 4.67 13.43 -12.56
N THR A 98 4.17 13.41 -11.33
CA THR A 98 4.59 14.31 -10.26
C THR A 98 5.62 13.65 -9.32
N GLY A 99 5.76 12.33 -9.37
CA GLY A 99 6.53 11.56 -8.40
C GLY A 99 5.93 11.55 -7.00
N ARG A 100 4.64 11.93 -6.85
CA ARG A 100 3.93 11.91 -5.57
C ARG A 100 3.72 10.47 -5.12
N TYR A 101 4.07 10.21 -3.87
CA TYR A 101 4.07 8.88 -3.28
C TYR A 101 3.71 9.01 -1.81
N GLU A 102 2.53 8.53 -1.46
CA GLU A 102 1.99 8.70 -0.11
C GLU A 102 1.51 7.37 0.42
N THR A 103 1.76 7.12 1.70
CA THR A 103 1.35 5.89 2.37
C THR A 103 0.63 6.26 3.66
N TYR A 104 -0.55 5.68 3.81
CA TYR A 104 -1.47 5.92 4.89
C TYR A 104 -1.58 4.69 5.76
N TRP A 105 -1.51 4.92 7.06
CA TRP A 105 -1.76 3.90 8.08
C TRP A 105 -3.25 3.61 8.11
N GLN A 106 -3.61 2.36 7.89
CA GLN A 106 -5.01 1.96 7.79
C GLN A 106 -5.40 1.06 8.96
N ARG A 107 -6.59 1.30 9.51
CA ARG A 107 -7.14 0.50 10.61
C ARG A 107 -8.67 0.45 10.53
N CYS A 108 -9.23 -0.75 10.45
CA CYS A 108 -10.64 -0.99 10.78
C CYS A 108 -10.82 -1.05 12.30
N ARG A 109 -11.90 -0.47 12.83
CA ARG A 109 -12.31 -0.74 14.22
C ARG A 109 -12.91 -2.15 14.32
N ASN A 110 -12.78 -2.78 15.48
CA ASN A 110 -13.23 -4.17 15.69
C ASN A 110 -14.76 -4.32 15.65
N GLU A 111 -15.52 -3.24 15.84
CA GLU A 111 -16.99 -3.20 15.72
C GLU A 111 -17.46 -3.35 14.26
N ASP A 112 -16.52 -3.35 13.32
CA ASP A 112 -16.75 -3.28 11.88
C ASP A 112 -16.28 -4.53 11.11
N ALA A 113 -15.74 -5.53 11.81
CA ALA A 113 -15.42 -6.82 11.23
C ALA A 113 -16.71 -7.66 11.10
N PRO A 114 -17.01 -8.27 9.93
CA PRO A 114 -18.08 -9.25 9.82
C PRO A 114 -17.80 -10.49 10.70
#